data_AF-A0A927SGM3-F1
#
_entry.id   AF-A0A927SGM3-F1
#
_cell.length_a   1.000
_cell.length_b   1.000
_cell.length_c   1.000
_cell.angle_alpha   90.00
_cell.angle_beta   90.00
_cell.angle_gamma   90.00
#
_symmetry.space_group_name_H-M   'P 1'
#
loop_
_entity.id
_entity.type
_entity.pdbx_description
1 polymer ?
#
loop_
_entity_poly.entity_id
_entity_poly.type
_entity_poly.pdbx_seq_one_letter_code
_entity_poly.pdbx_strand_id
1 'polypeptide(L)'
;MEILLRILDWPMERPELYGWYHLLWFVISFAAVWPLCVMYKRSKQPEKHVRRVVFYTAVLVTVFELLHQINYNLVWRDGALQWDVQWYAFPFQFCTTPMYIGLLTGPFRKGRIHDSLCAYLATYAVFAGLCVMIYPGDVYTGTIITNVQTMICHGSMITIGIYLFYTGHVKLEYRTILKAIPVFAACISIAMLLNEIAYRSGLLASGHTFNMFFISPYCEPSLPVYSIVQAYVPYPWCLIIYILAFSLAAFLVLLAAMGIGKLSAKRGARQTLSA
;
A
#
# COMPACT_ATOMS: atom_id res chain seq x y z
N MET A 1 -24.03 -12.59 -13.06
CA MET A 1 -22.61 -12.95 -12.88
C MET A 1 -21.81 -12.65 -14.14
N GLU A 2 -22.23 -13.10 -15.32
CA GLU A 2 -21.54 -12.80 -16.59
C GLU A 2 -21.35 -11.31 -16.90
N ILE A 3 -22.37 -10.47 -16.68
CA ILE A 3 -22.26 -9.01 -16.89
C ILE A 3 -21.17 -8.40 -15.99
N LEU A 4 -21.11 -8.81 -14.73
CA LEU A 4 -20.08 -8.34 -13.80
C LEU A 4 -18.69 -8.72 -14.31
N LEU A 5 -18.51 -9.94 -14.80
CA LEU A 5 -17.22 -10.40 -15.31
C LEU A 5 -16.79 -9.69 -16.58
N ARG A 6 -17.72 -9.42 -17.50
CA ARG A 6 -17.44 -8.61 -18.69
C ARG A 6 -17.03 -7.18 -18.34
N ILE A 7 -17.56 -6.63 -17.25
CA ILE A 7 -17.17 -5.31 -16.75
C ILE A 7 -15.78 -5.38 -16.10
N LEU A 8 -15.51 -6.41 -15.29
CA LEU A 8 -14.23 -6.58 -14.61
C LEU A 8 -13.10 -6.87 -15.60
N ASP A 9 -13.35 -7.72 -16.59
CA ASP A 9 -12.40 -8.10 -17.64
C ASP A 9 -12.42 -7.15 -18.84
N TRP A 10 -12.97 -5.94 -18.65
CA TRP A 10 -13.07 -4.99 -19.75
C TRP A 10 -11.66 -4.57 -20.20
N PRO A 11 -11.32 -4.75 -21.49
CA PRO A 11 -9.99 -4.47 -21.98
C PRO A 11 -9.73 -2.96 -21.99
N MET A 12 -8.52 -2.60 -21.61
CA MET A 12 -8.02 -1.23 -21.61
C MET A 12 -6.63 -1.24 -22.24
N GLU A 13 -6.34 -0.25 -23.08
CA GLU A 13 -4.97 -0.02 -23.52
C GLU A 13 -4.09 0.24 -22.29
N ARG A 14 -2.96 -0.49 -22.18
CA ARG A 14 -2.07 -0.39 -21.02
C ARG A 14 -1.70 1.08 -20.81
N PRO A 15 -2.02 1.69 -19.66
CA PRO A 15 -1.74 3.10 -19.45
C PRO A 15 -0.25 3.42 -19.56
N GLU A 16 0.06 4.51 -20.26
CA GLU A 16 1.44 4.99 -20.38
C GLU A 16 1.93 5.64 -19.09
N LEU A 17 3.25 5.51 -18.84
CA LEU A 17 3.92 6.20 -17.76
C LEU A 17 3.83 7.73 -17.99
N TYR A 18 3.20 8.42 -17.03
CA TYR A 18 2.89 9.86 -17.11
C TYR A 18 1.93 10.26 -18.24
N GLY A 19 1.20 9.30 -18.81
CA GLY A 19 0.04 9.57 -19.66
C GLY A 19 -1.11 10.19 -18.86
N TRP A 20 -2.18 10.59 -19.57
CA TRP A 20 -3.33 11.28 -18.97
C TRP A 20 -3.96 10.48 -17.80
N TYR A 21 -4.07 9.16 -17.94
CA TYR A 21 -4.65 8.29 -16.91
C TYR A 21 -3.81 8.33 -15.63
N HIS A 22 -2.49 8.17 -15.77
CA HIS A 22 -1.56 8.20 -14.65
C HIS A 22 -1.60 9.57 -13.93
N LEU A 23 -1.50 10.66 -14.69
CA LEU A 23 -1.50 12.02 -14.13
C LEU A 23 -2.83 12.37 -13.45
N LEU A 24 -3.96 11.93 -14.02
CA LEU A 24 -5.28 12.12 -13.41
C LEU A 24 -5.35 11.46 -12.04
N TRP A 25 -4.96 10.19 -11.93
CA TRP A 25 -4.98 9.47 -10.65
C TRP A 25 -3.97 10.02 -9.64
N PHE A 26 -2.82 10.50 -10.12
CA PHE A 26 -1.85 11.21 -9.31
C PHE A 26 -2.47 12.47 -8.69
N VAL A 27 -3.09 13.33 -9.51
CA VAL A 27 -3.78 14.54 -9.04
C VAL A 27 -4.93 14.20 -8.09
N ILE A 28 -5.77 13.22 -8.42
CA ILE A 28 -6.89 12.78 -7.57
C ILE A 28 -6.39 12.36 -6.18
N SER A 29 -5.28 11.62 -6.11
CA SER A 29 -4.73 11.15 -4.83
C SER A 29 -4.35 12.32 -3.91
N PHE A 30 -3.64 13.34 -4.42
CA PHE A 30 -3.32 14.51 -3.61
C PHE A 30 -4.53 15.41 -3.35
N ALA A 31 -5.42 15.58 -4.34
CA ALA A 31 -6.63 16.39 -4.20
C ALA A 31 -7.61 15.82 -3.17
N ALA A 32 -7.68 14.49 -3.02
CA ALA A 32 -8.54 13.81 -2.05
C ALA A 32 -8.19 14.15 -0.59
N VAL A 33 -6.98 14.61 -0.30
CA VAL A 33 -6.59 15.07 1.05
C VAL A 33 -7.43 16.27 1.49
N TRP A 34 -7.70 17.22 0.59
CA TRP A 34 -8.40 18.46 0.90
C TRP A 34 -9.80 18.25 1.52
N PRO A 35 -10.75 17.52 0.88
CA PRO A 35 -12.06 17.29 1.46
C PRO A 35 -11.98 16.55 2.79
N LEU A 36 -11.06 15.59 2.96
CA LEU A 36 -10.86 14.89 4.23
C LEU A 36 -10.42 15.84 5.34
N CYS A 37 -9.49 16.76 5.05
CA CYS A 37 -9.02 17.79 5.99
C CYS A 37 -10.14 18.77 6.36
N VAL A 38 -10.99 19.17 5.41
CA VAL A 38 -12.15 20.03 5.67
C VAL A 38 -13.17 19.33 6.55
N MET A 39 -13.50 18.07 6.25
CA MET A 39 -14.42 17.25 7.05
C MET A 39 -13.89 17.04 8.47
N TYR A 40 -12.58 16.80 8.62
CA TYR A 40 -11.93 16.69 9.91
C TYR A 40 -12.10 17.96 10.75
N LYS A 41 -11.81 19.13 10.19
CA LYS A 41 -11.95 20.43 10.90
C LYS A 41 -13.38 20.72 11.36
N ARG A 42 -14.37 20.21 10.63
CA ARG A 42 -15.80 20.36 10.97
C ARG A 42 -16.31 19.28 11.92
N SER A 43 -15.51 18.25 12.20
CA SER A 43 -15.94 17.12 13.02
C SER A 43 -15.99 17.50 14.51
N LYS A 44 -17.13 17.23 15.15
CA LYS A 44 -17.28 17.32 16.62
C LYS A 44 -16.51 16.21 17.37
N GLN A 45 -16.09 15.15 16.67
CA GLN A 45 -15.37 14.01 17.24
C GLN A 45 -14.15 13.70 16.36
N PRO A 46 -13.08 14.52 16.43
CA PRO A 46 -11.95 14.46 15.50
C PRO A 46 -11.22 13.11 15.52
N GLU A 47 -10.97 12.54 16.70
CA GLU A 47 -10.31 11.23 16.84
C GLU A 47 -11.12 10.10 16.18
N LYS A 48 -12.43 10.05 16.47
CA LYS A 48 -13.33 9.05 15.88
C LYS A 48 -13.47 9.22 14.38
N HIS A 49 -13.42 10.46 13.90
CA HIS A 49 -13.47 10.76 12.47
C HIS A 49 -12.21 10.24 11.75
N VAL A 50 -11.01 10.50 12.29
CA VAL A 50 -9.76 9.96 11.71
C VAL A 50 -9.82 8.43 11.61
N ARG A 51 -10.20 7.75 12.69
CA ARG A 51 -10.31 6.29 12.69
C ARG A 51 -11.32 5.77 11.67
N ARG A 52 -12.47 6.44 11.52
CA ARG A 52 -13.48 6.10 10.50
C ARG A 52 -12.95 6.28 9.09
N VAL A 53 -12.24 7.38 8.81
CA VAL A 53 -11.65 7.62 7.50
C VAL A 53 -10.67 6.51 7.15
N VAL A 54 -9.73 6.19 8.05
CA VAL A 54 -8.76 5.10 7.82
C VAL A 54 -9.48 3.76 7.60
N PHE A 55 -10.44 3.41 8.45
CA PHE A 55 -11.17 2.15 8.36
C PHE A 55 -11.98 2.04 7.06
N TYR A 56 -12.76 3.08 6.71
CA TYR A 56 -13.60 3.02 5.51
C TYR A 56 -12.79 3.10 4.22
N THR A 57 -11.65 3.81 4.21
CA THR A 57 -10.71 3.73 3.09
C THR A 57 -10.16 2.31 2.96
N ALA A 58 -9.81 1.64 4.05
CA ALA A 58 -9.36 0.25 4.00
C ALA A 58 -10.46 -0.71 3.51
N VAL A 59 -11.72 -0.51 3.92
CA VAL A 59 -12.87 -1.24 3.38
C VAL A 59 -13.02 -1.02 1.88
N LEU A 60 -12.92 0.23 1.41
CA LEU A 60 -12.98 0.54 -0.02
C LEU A 60 -11.90 -0.19 -0.81
N VAL A 61 -10.64 -0.11 -0.35
CA VAL A 61 -9.51 -0.83 -0.96
C VAL A 61 -9.75 -2.34 -0.94
N THR A 62 -10.32 -2.88 0.14
CA THR A 62 -10.67 -4.31 0.25
C THR A 62 -11.72 -4.71 -0.78
N VAL A 63 -12.73 -3.89 -1.00
CA VAL A 63 -13.74 -4.18 -2.04
C VAL A 63 -13.08 -4.23 -3.42
N PHE A 64 -12.22 -3.26 -3.75
CA PHE A 64 -11.49 -3.28 -5.04
C PHE A 64 -10.51 -4.46 -5.13
N GLU A 65 -9.84 -4.83 -4.05
CA GLU A 65 -8.99 -6.03 -4.01
C GLU A 65 -9.81 -7.29 -4.25
N LEU A 66 -10.99 -7.44 -3.64
CA LEU A 66 -11.86 -8.60 -3.89
C LEU A 66 -12.34 -8.65 -5.34
N LEU A 67 -12.72 -7.51 -5.93
CA LEU A 67 -13.09 -7.43 -7.34
C LEU A 67 -11.92 -7.82 -8.26
N HIS A 68 -10.71 -7.40 -7.90
CA HIS A 68 -9.49 -7.73 -8.61
C HIS A 68 -9.15 -9.23 -8.49
N GLN A 69 -9.27 -9.82 -7.29
CA GLN A 69 -9.11 -11.25 -7.07
C GLN A 69 -10.15 -12.07 -7.84
N ILE A 70 -11.39 -11.60 -7.95
CA ILE A 70 -12.42 -12.24 -8.78
C ILE A 70 -11.98 -12.22 -10.24
N ASN A 71 -11.46 -11.10 -10.75
CA ASN A 71 -11.00 -11.01 -12.14
C ASN A 71 -9.82 -11.95 -12.43
N TYR A 72 -8.84 -12.06 -11.51
CA TYR A 72 -7.71 -12.95 -11.72
C TYR A 72 -8.06 -14.43 -11.63
N ASN A 73 -8.88 -14.82 -10.65
CA ASN A 73 -9.07 -16.22 -10.32
C ASN A 73 -10.25 -16.85 -11.08
N LEU A 74 -11.07 -16.07 -11.76
CA LEU A 74 -12.30 -16.58 -12.38
C LEU A 74 -12.16 -16.58 -13.90
N VAL A 75 -11.98 -17.78 -14.47
CA VAL A 75 -11.66 -17.98 -15.88
C VAL A 75 -12.77 -18.77 -16.57
N TRP A 76 -13.03 -18.46 -17.84
CA TRP A 76 -13.93 -19.24 -18.67
C TRP A 76 -13.18 -20.45 -19.26
N ARG A 77 -13.57 -21.66 -18.86
CA ARG A 77 -13.03 -22.92 -19.42
C ARG A 77 -14.15 -23.91 -19.69
N ASP A 78 -14.11 -24.55 -20.86
CA ASP A 78 -15.05 -25.60 -21.28
C ASP A 78 -16.54 -25.19 -21.20
N GLY A 79 -16.84 -23.94 -21.55
CA GLY A 79 -18.21 -23.42 -21.55
C GLY A 79 -18.78 -23.15 -20.14
N ALA A 80 -17.96 -23.23 -19.11
CA ALA A 80 -18.33 -22.94 -17.74
C ALA A 80 -17.32 -22.00 -17.07
N LEU A 81 -17.80 -21.33 -16.02
CA LEU A 81 -16.98 -20.47 -15.19
C LEU A 81 -16.27 -21.31 -14.14
N GLN A 82 -14.94 -21.26 -14.11
CA GLN A 82 -14.13 -22.04 -13.20
C GLN A 82 -13.26 -21.13 -12.33
N TRP A 83 -13.13 -21.49 -11.06
CA TRP A 83 -12.23 -20.81 -10.13
C TRP A 83 -10.83 -21.44 -10.21
N ASP A 84 -9.91 -20.77 -10.89
CA ASP A 84 -8.52 -21.17 -11.10
C ASP A 84 -7.59 -20.21 -10.36
N VAL A 85 -7.10 -20.63 -9.19
CA VAL A 85 -6.37 -19.76 -8.27
C VAL A 85 -5.01 -19.35 -8.85
N GLN A 86 -4.87 -18.07 -9.14
CA GLN A 86 -3.64 -17.41 -9.56
C GLN A 86 -2.79 -17.06 -8.33
N TRP A 87 -2.06 -18.04 -7.82
CA TRP A 87 -1.25 -17.91 -6.59
C TRP A 87 -0.24 -16.76 -6.60
N TYR A 88 0.24 -16.34 -7.79
CA TYR A 88 1.14 -15.19 -7.91
C TYR A 88 0.48 -13.87 -7.52
N ALA A 89 -0.84 -13.78 -7.68
CA ALA A 89 -1.65 -12.61 -7.38
C ALA A 89 -2.22 -12.62 -5.95
N PHE A 90 -1.78 -13.55 -5.09
CA PHE A 90 -2.27 -13.63 -3.72
C PHE A 90 -2.08 -12.28 -2.98
N PRO A 91 -3.12 -11.77 -2.27
CA PRO A 91 -3.19 -10.37 -1.87
C PRO A 91 -2.36 -10.03 -0.62
N PHE A 92 -1.14 -10.56 -0.49
CA PHE A 92 -0.24 -10.28 0.65
C PHE A 92 1.13 -9.74 0.21
N GLN A 93 1.09 -8.80 -0.73
CA GLN A 93 2.26 -8.01 -1.11
C GLN A 93 2.44 -6.80 -0.18
N PHE A 94 3.63 -6.21 -0.18
CA PHE A 94 3.92 -5.05 0.69
C PHE A 94 2.90 -3.92 0.50
N CYS A 95 2.50 -3.67 -0.76
CA CYS A 95 1.47 -2.70 -1.11
C CYS A 95 0.04 -3.10 -0.71
N THR A 96 -0.31 -4.36 -0.52
CA THR A 96 -1.66 -4.73 -0.07
C THR A 96 -1.76 -4.72 1.47
N THR A 97 -0.64 -4.76 2.19
CA THR A 97 -0.66 -4.71 3.67
C THR A 97 -1.37 -3.50 4.29
N PRO A 98 -1.30 -2.27 3.75
CA PRO A 98 -1.99 -1.11 4.32
C PRO A 98 -3.51 -1.31 4.39
N MET A 99 -4.09 -2.11 3.51
CA MET A 99 -5.50 -2.51 3.56
C MET A 99 -5.80 -3.27 4.86
N TYR A 100 -5.06 -4.36 5.14
CA TYR A 100 -5.26 -5.13 6.37
C TYR A 100 -4.97 -4.29 7.61
N ILE A 101 -3.88 -3.51 7.60
CA ILE A 101 -3.52 -2.63 8.72
C ILE A 101 -4.60 -1.57 8.96
N GLY A 102 -5.14 -0.98 7.91
CA GLY A 102 -6.24 -0.02 7.96
C GLY A 102 -7.53 -0.63 8.52
N LEU A 103 -7.90 -1.85 8.12
CA LEU A 103 -9.03 -2.57 8.70
C LEU A 103 -8.82 -2.84 10.20
N LEU A 104 -7.61 -3.22 10.60
CA LEU A 104 -7.26 -3.44 12.00
C LEU A 104 -7.36 -2.17 12.84
N THR A 105 -7.26 -0.97 12.26
CA THR A 105 -7.48 0.27 13.04
C THR A 105 -8.91 0.42 13.56
N GLY A 106 -9.90 -0.21 12.93
CA GLY A 106 -11.31 -0.17 13.34
C GLY A 106 -11.56 -0.68 14.76
N PRO A 107 -11.21 -1.94 15.09
CA PRO A 107 -11.42 -2.52 16.43
C PRO A 107 -10.54 -1.89 17.52
N PHE A 108 -9.32 -1.43 17.20
CA PHE A 108 -8.45 -0.84 18.21
C PHE A 108 -8.80 0.63 18.49
N ARG A 109 -8.92 1.01 19.77
CA ARG A 109 -9.02 2.42 20.17
C ARG A 109 -7.63 3.05 20.22
N LYS A 110 -7.58 4.38 20.29
CA LYS A 110 -6.32 5.12 20.44
C LYS A 110 -5.52 4.58 21.62
N GLY A 111 -4.24 4.35 21.39
CA GLY A 111 -3.36 3.63 22.29
C GLY A 111 -2.19 3.04 21.52
N ARG A 112 -1.34 2.26 22.21
CA ARG A 112 -0.06 1.78 21.64
C ARG A 112 -0.24 1.04 20.31
N ILE A 113 -1.18 0.10 20.24
CA ILE A 113 -1.41 -0.71 19.02
C ILE A 113 -1.90 0.19 17.88
N HIS A 114 -2.98 0.94 18.10
CA HIS A 114 -3.53 1.84 17.08
C HIS A 114 -2.51 2.88 16.61
N ASP A 115 -1.69 3.43 17.50
CA ASP A 115 -0.63 4.37 17.16
C ASP A 115 0.44 3.74 16.26
N SER A 116 0.82 2.49 16.54
CA SER A 116 1.74 1.72 15.70
C SER A 116 1.15 1.45 14.31
N LEU A 117 -0.12 1.07 14.21
CA LEU A 117 -0.82 0.86 12.94
C LEU A 117 -0.87 2.16 12.12
N CYS A 118 -1.27 3.28 12.73
CA CYS A 118 -1.30 4.57 12.05
C CYS A 118 0.11 5.06 11.67
N ALA A 119 1.13 4.82 12.50
CA ALA A 119 2.51 5.17 12.18
C ALA A 119 3.00 4.40 10.94
N TYR A 120 2.68 3.10 10.84
CA TYR A 120 2.95 2.30 9.65
C TYR A 120 2.27 2.86 8.39
N LEU A 121 0.97 3.16 8.49
CA LEU A 121 0.20 3.74 7.38
C LEU A 121 0.74 5.12 6.95
N ALA A 122 1.25 5.93 7.87
CA ALA A 122 1.80 7.25 7.57
C ALA A 122 3.25 7.21 7.04
N THR A 123 3.94 6.07 7.09
CA THR A 123 5.35 5.96 6.72
C THR A 123 5.58 4.90 5.64
N TYR A 124 5.60 3.62 6.02
CA TYR A 124 5.82 2.49 5.12
C TYR A 124 4.79 2.43 3.99
N ALA A 125 3.51 2.63 4.29
CA ALA A 125 2.47 2.58 3.26
C ALA A 125 2.61 3.75 2.28
N VAL A 126 2.90 4.97 2.76
CA VAL A 126 3.13 6.13 1.88
C VAL A 126 4.32 5.88 0.94
N PHE A 127 5.41 5.31 1.46
CA PHE A 127 6.54 4.90 0.62
C PHE A 127 6.11 3.91 -0.47
N ALA A 128 5.39 2.84 -0.10
CA ALA A 128 4.87 1.85 -1.05
C ALA A 128 3.97 2.49 -2.12
N GLY A 129 3.08 3.39 -1.70
CA GLY A 129 2.19 4.15 -2.58
C GLY A 129 2.97 5.03 -3.55
N LEU A 130 3.94 5.80 -3.04
CA LEU A 130 4.76 6.70 -3.86
C LEU A 130 5.58 5.94 -4.90
N CYS A 131 6.18 4.80 -4.57
CA CYS A 131 6.96 4.03 -5.55
C CYS A 131 6.14 3.69 -6.79
N VAL A 132 4.92 3.17 -6.61
CA VAL A 132 4.06 2.78 -7.73
C VAL A 132 3.40 4.00 -8.38
N MET A 133 3.08 5.06 -7.64
CA MET A 133 2.52 6.28 -8.21
C MET A 133 3.57 7.14 -8.93
N ILE A 134 4.87 6.93 -8.72
CA ILE A 134 5.94 7.57 -9.48
C ILE A 134 6.30 6.70 -10.68
N TYR A 135 6.40 5.39 -10.46
CA TYR A 135 6.79 4.40 -11.45
C TYR A 135 5.88 3.16 -11.36
N PRO A 136 4.70 3.19 -12.01
CA PRO A 136 3.76 2.06 -12.01
C PRO A 136 4.30 0.81 -12.69
N GLY A 137 5.33 0.93 -13.54
CA GLY A 137 6.03 -0.21 -14.15
C GLY A 137 5.09 -1.25 -14.76
N ASP A 138 5.30 -2.51 -14.39
CA ASP A 138 4.51 -3.67 -14.84
C ASP A 138 3.24 -3.92 -14.05
N VAL A 139 2.89 -3.03 -13.11
CA VAL A 139 1.62 -3.11 -12.38
C VAL A 139 0.45 -2.69 -13.28
N TYR A 140 0.71 -1.89 -14.32
CA TYR A 140 -0.30 -1.61 -15.34
C TYR A 140 -0.47 -2.77 -16.31
N THR A 141 -1.72 -3.21 -16.47
CA THR A 141 -2.12 -4.34 -17.32
C THR A 141 -3.09 -3.88 -18.41
N GLY A 142 -3.51 -4.82 -19.25
CA GLY A 142 -4.55 -4.61 -20.27
C GLY A 142 -5.98 -4.62 -19.73
N THR A 143 -6.18 -4.64 -18.41
CA THR A 143 -7.51 -4.80 -17.80
C THR A 143 -7.84 -3.60 -16.91
N ILE A 144 -9.03 -3.02 -17.12
CA ILE A 144 -9.43 -1.80 -16.41
C ILE A 144 -9.48 -1.96 -14.89
N ILE A 145 -9.97 -3.10 -14.39
CA ILE A 145 -10.14 -3.29 -12.95
C ILE A 145 -8.80 -3.32 -12.23
N THR A 146 -7.79 -3.99 -12.79
CA THR A 146 -6.43 -4.02 -12.24
C THR A 146 -5.82 -2.64 -12.18
N ASN A 147 -5.95 -1.86 -13.27
CA ASN A 147 -5.41 -0.51 -13.32
C ASN A 147 -6.11 0.42 -12.30
N VAL A 148 -7.44 0.35 -12.21
CA VAL A 148 -8.21 1.14 -11.24
C VAL A 148 -7.93 0.72 -9.80
N GLN A 149 -7.91 -0.58 -9.51
CA GLN A 149 -7.57 -1.09 -8.18
C GLN A 149 -6.16 -0.64 -7.79
N THR A 150 -5.20 -0.70 -8.71
CA THR A 150 -3.82 -0.25 -8.45
C THR A 150 -3.81 1.22 -8.05
N MET A 151 -4.46 2.08 -8.84
CA MET A 151 -4.49 3.52 -8.56
C MET A 151 -5.22 3.86 -7.24
N ILE A 152 -6.33 3.17 -6.95
CA ILE A 152 -7.06 3.36 -5.67
C ILE A 152 -6.21 2.89 -4.50
N CYS A 153 -5.60 1.71 -4.59
CA CYS A 153 -4.78 1.13 -3.54
C CYS A 153 -3.61 2.07 -3.21
N HIS A 154 -2.76 2.38 -4.19
CA HIS A 154 -1.55 3.19 -3.97
C HIS A 154 -1.87 4.66 -3.70
N GLY A 155 -2.85 5.24 -4.38
CA GLY A 155 -3.32 6.60 -4.12
C GLY A 155 -3.86 6.75 -2.70
N SER A 156 -4.61 5.77 -2.20
CA SER A 156 -5.14 5.80 -0.83
C SER A 156 -4.05 5.81 0.24
N MET A 157 -2.91 5.13 0.01
CA MET A 157 -1.79 5.12 0.96
C MET A 157 -1.19 6.52 1.12
N ILE A 158 -1.01 7.24 0.01
CA ILE A 158 -0.52 8.62 0.00
C ILE A 158 -1.53 9.52 0.71
N THR A 159 -2.80 9.46 0.31
CA THR A 159 -3.89 10.26 0.87
C THR A 159 -4.00 10.08 2.38
N ILE A 160 -4.05 8.84 2.86
CA ILE A 160 -4.19 8.51 4.28
C ILE A 160 -2.96 8.93 5.07
N GLY A 161 -1.75 8.72 4.55
CA GLY A 161 -0.55 9.12 5.28
C GLY A 161 -0.42 10.64 5.44
N ILE A 162 -0.68 11.41 4.37
CA ILE A 162 -0.72 12.88 4.45
C ILE A 162 -1.80 13.32 5.43
N TYR A 163 -3.00 12.73 5.35
CA TYR A 163 -4.11 13.03 6.25
C TYR A 163 -3.78 12.73 7.73
N LEU A 164 -3.11 11.62 8.02
CA LEU A 164 -2.70 11.24 9.37
C LEU A 164 -1.68 12.22 9.97
N PHE A 165 -0.74 12.72 9.17
CA PHE A 165 0.18 13.78 9.61
C PHE A 165 -0.52 15.13 9.78
N TYR A 166 -1.38 15.51 8.81
CA TYR A 166 -2.11 16.78 8.85
C TYR A 166 -3.00 16.91 10.10
N THR A 167 -3.71 15.84 10.43
CA THR A 167 -4.61 15.82 11.59
C THR A 167 -3.86 15.77 12.93
N GLY A 168 -2.54 15.62 12.92
CA GLY A 168 -1.72 15.42 14.11
C GLY A 168 -1.95 14.07 14.80
N HIS A 169 -2.69 13.17 14.15
CA HIS A 169 -2.98 11.84 14.71
C HIS A 169 -1.72 10.98 14.79
N VAL A 170 -0.81 11.16 13.83
CA VAL A 170 0.57 10.69 13.85
C VAL A 170 1.49 11.88 14.05
N LYS A 171 2.39 11.78 15.05
CA LYS A 171 3.32 12.86 15.39
C LYS A 171 4.47 12.94 14.38
N LEU A 172 4.89 14.16 14.05
CA LEU A 172 6.08 14.44 13.25
C LEU A 172 7.34 14.41 14.14
N GLU A 173 7.69 13.22 14.64
CA GLU A 173 8.85 12.98 15.49
C GLU A 173 9.57 11.70 15.09
N TYR A 174 10.88 11.61 15.32
CA TYR A 174 11.66 10.42 14.96
C TYR A 174 11.12 9.14 15.63
N ARG A 175 10.54 9.23 16.83
CA ARG A 175 9.94 8.08 17.53
C ARG A 175 8.77 7.45 16.78
N THR A 176 8.18 8.15 15.81
CA THR A 176 7.12 7.60 14.95
C THR A 176 7.60 6.39 14.16
N ILE A 177 8.84 6.39 13.65
CA ILE A 177 9.34 5.22 12.91
C ILE A 177 9.48 3.99 13.82
N LEU A 178 9.91 4.19 15.07
CA LEU A 178 10.04 3.12 16.06
C LEU A 178 8.69 2.48 16.39
N LYS A 179 7.59 3.25 16.31
CA LYS A 179 6.23 2.71 16.49
C LYS A 179 5.77 1.89 15.28
N ALA A 180 6.23 2.23 14.08
CA ALA A 180 5.86 1.55 12.84
C ALA A 180 6.61 0.23 12.61
N ILE A 181 7.87 0.14 13.08
CA ILE A 181 8.75 -1.04 12.89
C ILE A 181 8.08 -2.36 13.33
N PRO A 182 7.43 -2.47 14.51
CA PRO A 182 6.78 -3.72 14.91
C PRO A 182 5.70 -4.20 13.94
N VAL A 183 4.97 -3.28 13.31
CA VAL A 183 3.94 -3.63 12.31
C VAL A 183 4.59 -4.15 11.03
N PHE A 184 5.63 -3.45 10.54
CA PHE A 184 6.39 -3.90 9.39
C PHE A 184 7.04 -5.28 9.62
N ALA A 185 7.66 -5.48 10.78
CA ALA A 185 8.25 -6.75 11.18
C ALA A 185 7.20 -7.87 11.22
N ALA A 186 5.99 -7.60 11.75
CA ALA A 186 4.90 -8.58 11.72
C ALA A 186 4.48 -8.94 10.29
N CYS A 187 4.37 -7.97 9.39
CA CYS A 187 4.04 -8.21 7.98
C CYS A 187 5.12 -9.06 7.28
N ILE A 188 6.41 -8.75 7.49
CA ILE A 188 7.51 -9.55 6.93
C ILE A 188 7.48 -10.98 7.47
N SER A 189 7.28 -11.17 8.78
CA SER A 189 7.19 -12.50 9.38
C SER A 189 6.06 -13.32 8.78
N ILE A 190 4.90 -12.71 8.53
CA ILE A 190 3.77 -13.39 7.85
C ILE A 190 4.15 -13.72 6.40
N ALA A 191 4.77 -12.79 5.65
CA ALA A 191 5.19 -13.05 4.28
C ALA A 191 6.19 -14.21 4.19
N MET A 192 7.18 -14.26 5.08
CA MET A 192 8.14 -15.36 5.19
C MET A 192 7.44 -16.69 5.50
N LEU A 193 6.50 -16.68 6.46
CA LEU A 193 5.74 -17.88 6.82
C LEU A 193 4.90 -18.38 5.63
N LEU A 194 4.23 -17.49 4.90
CA LEU A 194 3.46 -17.86 3.72
C LEU A 194 4.34 -18.45 2.63
N ASN A 195 5.50 -17.86 2.37
CA ASN A 195 6.48 -18.38 1.39
C ASN A 195 6.99 -19.77 1.78
N GLU A 196 7.27 -19.98 3.07
CA GLU A 196 7.70 -21.28 3.59
C GLU A 196 6.60 -22.34 3.48
N ILE A 197 5.35 -21.98 3.79
CA ILE A 197 4.19 -22.87 3.65
C ILE A 197 4.01 -23.27 2.18
N ALA A 198 4.08 -22.32 1.25
CA ALA A 198 3.97 -22.59 -0.19
C ALA A 198 5.06 -23.54 -0.70
N TYR A 199 6.28 -23.39 -0.21
CA TYR A 199 7.36 -24.32 -0.55
C TYR A 199 7.09 -25.72 0.02
N ARG A 200 6.80 -25.82 1.32
CA ARG A 200 6.59 -27.10 2.01
C ARG A 200 5.35 -27.86 1.58
N SER A 201 4.32 -27.17 1.11
CA SER A 201 3.10 -27.80 0.60
C SER A 201 3.27 -28.42 -0.78
N GLY A 202 4.40 -28.18 -1.45
CA GLY A 202 4.64 -28.59 -2.84
C GLY A 202 3.96 -27.70 -3.88
N LEU A 203 3.37 -26.57 -3.48
CA LEU A 203 2.70 -25.63 -4.40
C LEU A 203 3.65 -25.12 -5.49
N LEU A 204 4.91 -24.84 -5.12
CA LEU A 204 5.93 -24.42 -6.09
C LEU A 204 6.34 -25.56 -7.02
N ALA A 205 6.35 -26.81 -6.52
CA ALA A 205 6.68 -27.99 -7.31
C ALA A 205 5.58 -28.35 -8.33
N SER A 206 4.32 -27.95 -8.09
CA SER A 206 3.23 -28.12 -9.05
C SER A 206 3.18 -27.01 -10.11
N GLY A 207 4.23 -26.20 -10.25
CA GLY A 207 4.38 -25.20 -11.29
C GLY A 207 3.72 -23.84 -11.00
N HIS A 208 3.16 -23.64 -9.80
CA HIS A 208 2.65 -22.33 -9.40
C HIS A 208 3.75 -21.43 -8.84
N THR A 209 3.60 -20.13 -9.03
CA THR A 209 4.46 -19.12 -8.41
C THR A 209 3.78 -18.51 -7.19
N PHE A 210 4.52 -18.40 -6.08
CA PHE A 210 4.05 -17.77 -4.86
C PHE A 210 5.22 -17.05 -4.19
N ASN A 211 5.20 -15.72 -4.20
CA ASN A 211 6.32 -14.89 -3.73
C ASN A 211 5.81 -13.65 -2.99
N MET A 212 5.51 -13.80 -1.71
CA MET A 212 5.04 -12.71 -0.87
C MET A 212 6.19 -11.75 -0.58
N PHE A 213 5.91 -10.46 -0.75
CA PHE A 213 6.85 -9.35 -0.59
C PHE A 213 8.04 -9.37 -1.57
N PHE A 214 8.02 -10.29 -2.54
CA PHE A 214 9.16 -10.58 -3.42
C PHE A 214 10.42 -11.03 -2.68
N ILE A 215 10.28 -11.57 -1.46
CA ILE A 215 11.39 -12.01 -0.59
C ILE A 215 11.49 -13.53 -0.47
N SER A 216 10.76 -14.32 -1.25
CA SER A 216 10.88 -15.78 -1.18
C SER A 216 12.28 -16.23 -1.62
N PRO A 217 12.97 -17.12 -0.87
CA PRO A 217 14.23 -17.71 -1.33
C PRO A 217 14.04 -18.73 -2.45
N TYR A 218 12.79 -19.13 -2.70
CA TYR A 218 12.42 -20.21 -3.63
C TYR A 218 11.97 -19.70 -5.00
N CYS A 219 11.87 -18.38 -5.18
CA CYS A 219 11.36 -17.75 -6.38
C CYS A 219 12.30 -16.63 -6.84
N GLU A 220 12.36 -16.37 -8.14
CA GLU A 220 13.02 -15.17 -8.64
C GLU A 220 12.21 -13.92 -8.24
N PRO A 221 12.87 -12.87 -7.71
CA PRO A 221 12.22 -11.61 -7.37
C PRO A 221 11.98 -10.76 -8.63
N SER A 222 10.84 -10.08 -8.69
CA SER A 222 10.52 -9.14 -9.78
C SER A 222 10.83 -7.68 -9.46
N LEU A 223 11.25 -7.37 -8.22
CA LEU A 223 11.61 -6.01 -7.82
C LEU A 223 12.93 -5.59 -8.48
N PRO A 224 12.98 -4.49 -9.26
CA PRO A 224 14.12 -4.16 -10.13
C PRO A 224 15.48 -4.08 -9.43
N VAL A 225 15.52 -3.52 -8.22
CA VAL A 225 16.76 -3.37 -7.45
C VAL A 225 17.06 -4.63 -6.63
N TYR A 226 16.04 -5.27 -6.08
CA TYR A 226 16.21 -6.43 -5.21
C TYR A 226 16.64 -7.67 -5.98
N SER A 227 16.20 -7.83 -7.24
CA SER A 227 16.63 -8.93 -8.11
C SER A 227 18.13 -8.91 -8.38
N ILE A 228 18.70 -7.73 -8.56
CA ILE A 228 20.14 -7.55 -8.70
C ILE A 228 20.85 -7.98 -7.42
N VAL A 229 20.36 -7.57 -6.24
CA VAL A 229 20.98 -7.93 -4.96
C VAL A 229 20.93 -9.45 -4.72
N GLN A 230 19.78 -10.07 -4.96
CA GLN A 230 19.59 -11.51 -4.72
C GLN A 230 20.47 -12.39 -5.62
N ALA A 231 20.88 -11.90 -6.79
CA ALA A 231 21.78 -12.62 -7.68
C ALA A 231 23.22 -12.76 -7.14
N TYR A 232 23.65 -11.87 -6.24
CA TYR A 232 25.06 -11.81 -5.78
C TYR A 232 25.24 -11.99 -4.28
N VAL A 233 24.16 -12.00 -3.50
CA VAL A 233 24.21 -11.97 -2.04
C VAL A 233 23.48 -13.20 -1.46
N PRO A 234 24.02 -13.89 -0.44
CA PRO A 234 23.31 -14.98 0.21
C PRO A 234 21.99 -14.51 0.84
N TYR A 235 20.97 -15.34 0.77
CA TYR A 235 19.59 -14.99 1.14
C TYR A 235 19.42 -14.28 2.51
N PRO A 236 20.04 -14.71 3.62
CA PRO A 236 19.88 -14.01 4.90
C PRO A 236 20.30 -12.54 4.84
N TRP A 237 21.35 -12.23 4.08
CA TRP A 237 21.83 -10.88 3.88
C TRP A 237 20.93 -10.09 2.92
N CYS A 238 20.37 -10.72 1.89
CA CYS A 238 19.36 -10.10 1.03
C CYS A 238 18.15 -9.62 1.85
N LEU A 239 17.66 -10.47 2.75
CA LEU A 239 16.54 -10.13 3.61
C LEU A 239 16.87 -8.97 4.55
N ILE A 240 18.06 -8.96 5.17
CA ILE A 240 18.52 -7.85 6.01
C ILE A 240 18.58 -6.54 5.19
N ILE A 241 19.16 -6.59 3.99
CA ILE A 241 19.24 -5.43 3.08
C ILE A 241 17.84 -4.92 2.72
N TYR A 242 16.90 -5.82 2.40
CA TYR A 242 15.50 -5.47 2.12
C TYR A 242 14.86 -4.73 3.30
N ILE A 243 14.98 -5.30 4.51
CA ILE A 243 14.40 -4.73 5.73
C ILE A 243 14.98 -3.33 6.00
N LEU A 244 16.29 -3.19 5.90
CA LEU A 244 16.97 -1.91 6.14
C LEU A 244 16.61 -0.88 5.07
N ALA A 245 16.56 -1.26 3.79
CA ALA A 245 16.21 -0.36 2.70
C ALA A 245 14.77 0.16 2.82
N PHE A 246 13.80 -0.71 3.09
CA PHE A 246 12.41 -0.32 3.27
C PHE A 246 12.21 0.52 4.54
N SER A 247 12.92 0.20 5.63
CA SER A 247 12.91 0.99 6.86
C SER A 247 13.50 2.38 6.65
N LEU A 248 14.61 2.47 5.92
CA LEU A 248 15.24 3.73 5.54
C LEU A 248 14.29 4.56 4.68
N ALA A 249 13.65 3.96 3.68
CA ALA A 249 12.72 4.67 2.81
C ALA A 249 11.49 5.21 3.57
N ALA A 250 10.91 4.41 4.46
CA ALA A 250 9.83 4.85 5.36
C ALA A 250 10.30 5.99 6.30
N PHE A 251 11.55 5.94 6.75
CA PHE A 251 12.14 7.03 7.54
C PHE A 251 12.33 8.31 6.72
N LEU A 252 12.75 8.21 5.45
CA LEU A 252 12.86 9.36 4.54
C LEU A 252 11.50 10.04 4.32
N VAL A 253 10.41 9.28 4.20
CA VAL A 253 9.05 9.84 4.15
C VAL A 253 8.74 10.67 5.39
N LEU A 254 9.06 10.15 6.59
CA LEU A 254 8.88 10.88 7.85
C LEU A 254 9.72 12.17 7.89
N LEU A 255 10.98 12.11 7.47
CA LEU A 255 11.86 13.28 7.39
C LEU A 255 11.32 14.34 6.44
N ALA A 256 10.82 13.94 5.27
CA ALA A 256 10.19 14.84 4.31
C ALA A 256 8.96 15.54 4.93
N ALA A 257 8.10 14.77 5.61
CA ALA A 257 6.94 15.32 6.30
C ALA A 257 7.34 16.30 7.43
N MET A 258 8.38 15.99 8.21
CA MET A 258 8.94 16.88 9.24
C MET A 258 9.51 18.18 8.62
N GLY A 259 10.20 18.07 7.49
CA GLY A 259 10.73 19.21 6.74
C GLY A 259 9.62 20.16 6.26
N ILE A 260 8.58 19.60 5.64
CA ILE A 260 7.39 20.35 5.17
C ILE A 260 6.68 21.03 6.36
N GLY A 261 6.54 20.34 7.50
CA GLY A 261 5.96 20.89 8.72
C GLY A 261 6.72 22.11 9.23
N LYS A 262 8.05 22.04 9.29
CA LYS A 262 8.91 23.17 9.72
C LYS A 262 8.81 24.37 8.77
N LEU A 263 8.80 24.15 7.47
CA LEU A 263 8.67 25.21 6.47
C LEU A 263 7.32 25.94 6.58
N SER A 264 6.24 25.19 6.79
CA SER A 264 4.90 25.73 6.98
C SER A 264 4.81 26.59 8.25
N ALA A 265 5.38 26.12 9.36
CA ALA A 265 5.42 26.88 10.61
C ALA A 265 6.22 28.19 10.49
N LYS A 266 7.38 28.16 9.82
CA LYS A 266 8.21 29.35 9.59
C LYS A 266 7.51 30.39 8.72
N ARG A 267 6.74 29.97 7.71
CA ARG A 267 5.94 30.87 6.86
C ARG A 267 4.81 31.53 7.65
N GLY A 268 4.08 30.78 8.47
CA GLY A 268 3.03 31.33 9.33
C GLY A 268 3.56 32.39 10.30
N ALA A 269 4.69 32.11 10.95
CA ALA A 269 5.33 33.05 11.88
C ALA A 269 5.79 34.37 11.20
N ARG A 270 6.23 34.31 9.93
CA ARG A 270 6.59 35.52 9.16
C ARG A 270 5.37 36.36 8.80
N GLN A 271 4.24 35.74 8.50
CA GLN A 271 2.99 36.45 8.16
C GLN A 271 2.37 37.15 9.37
N THR A 272 2.45 36.56 10.57
CA THR A 272 1.99 37.21 11.82
C THR A 272 2.89 38.36 12.29
N LEU A 273 4.15 38.43 11.84
CA LEU A 273 5.05 39.54 12.15
C LEU A 273 4.95 40.71 11.14
N SER A 274 4.27 40.49 10.00
CA SER A 274 4.08 41.48 8.94
C SER A 274 2.66 42.06 8.88
N ALA A 275 1.76 41.63 9.78
CA ALA A 275 0.39 42.10 9.92
C ALA A 275 0.26 42.90 11.23
#